data_AF-A0A1G9UZN8-F1
#
_entry.id   AF-A0A1G9UZN8-F1
#
_cell.length_a   1.000
_cell.length_b   1.000
_cell.length_c   1.000
_cell.angle_alpha   90.00
_cell.angle_beta   90.00
_cell.angle_gamma   90.00
#
_symmetry.space_group_name_H-M   'P 1'
#
loop_
_entity.id
_entity.type
_entity.pdbx_description
1 polymer ?
#
loop_
_entity_poly.entity_id
_entity_poly.type
_entity_poly.pdbx_seq_one_letter_code
_entity_poly.pdbx_strand_id
1 'polypeptide(L)'
;MAFNVDMERLMSALNMNARAIYFHHHKSKLMAKLSSRANFTLLENSLKLNELLNLVMCEAEKMLDEVGAERHGANPDVFFYRIAREGSIELLEFTFYGTSKVLFDIDHSVEKQA
;
A
#
# COMPACT_ATOMS: atom_id res chain seq x y z
N MET A 1 26.36 7.71 -13.58
CA MET A 1 25.08 7.80 -14.31
C MET A 1 23.99 7.68 -13.27
N ALA A 2 23.24 8.75 -12.99
CA ALA A 2 22.08 8.65 -12.11
C ALA A 2 20.90 8.17 -12.97
N PHE A 3 20.35 6.99 -12.66
CA PHE A 3 19.12 6.52 -13.29
C PHE A 3 17.98 7.37 -12.74
N ASN A 4 17.32 8.14 -13.59
CA ASN A 4 16.12 8.86 -13.19
C ASN A 4 14.97 7.85 -13.19
N VAL A 5 14.43 7.54 -12.01
CA VAL A 5 13.33 6.59 -11.89
C VAL A 5 12.05 7.27 -12.37
N ASP A 6 11.39 6.65 -13.34
CA ASP A 6 10.05 7.04 -13.74
C ASP A 6 9.06 6.63 -12.63
N MET A 7 8.88 7.56 -11.69
CA MET A 7 8.05 7.38 -10.50
C MET A 7 6.59 7.15 -10.86
N GLU A 8 6.08 7.83 -11.90
CA GLU A 8 4.70 7.66 -12.35
C GLU A 8 4.47 6.23 -12.85
N ARG A 9 5.38 5.73 -13.69
CA ARG A 9 5.30 4.36 -14.20
C ARG A 9 5.43 3.32 -13.09
N LEU A 10 6.34 3.53 -12.14
CA LEU A 10 6.51 2.64 -10.99
C LEU A 10 5.25 2.56 -10.14
N MET A 11 4.69 3.72 -9.76
CA MET A 11 3.48 3.77 -8.93
C MET A 11 2.25 3.22 -9.69
N SER A 12 2.17 3.44 -11.00
CA SER A 12 1.13 2.84 -11.86
C SER A 12 1.20 1.30 -11.84
N ALA A 13 2.39 0.73 -11.99
CA ALA A 13 2.58 -0.72 -11.90
C ALA A 13 2.21 -1.28 -10.51
N LEU A 14 2.61 -0.59 -9.45
CA LEU A 14 2.25 -0.96 -8.07
C LEU A 14 0.73 -0.91 -7.84
N ASN A 15 0.04 0.11 -8.37
CA ASN A 15 -1.43 0.22 -8.30
C ASN A 15 -2.13 -0.92 -9.05
N MET A 16 -1.61 -1.36 -10.20
CA MET A 16 -2.14 -2.52 -10.91
C MET A 16 -1.95 -3.80 -10.10
N ASN A 17 -0.78 -3.98 -9.47
CA ASN A 17 -0.52 -5.12 -8.59
C ASN A 17 -1.45 -5.13 -7.37
N ALA A 18 -1.71 -3.97 -6.75
CA ALA A 18 -2.69 -3.84 -5.67
C ALA A 18 -4.09 -4.30 -6.09
N ARG A 19 -4.56 -3.91 -7.28
CA ARG A 19 -5.84 -4.38 -7.82
C ARG A 19 -5.87 -5.89 -8.04
N ALA A 20 -4.78 -6.48 -8.51
CA ALA A 20 -4.67 -7.92 -8.70
C ALA A 20 -4.69 -8.67 -7.36
N ILE A 21 -3.94 -8.19 -6.36
CA ILE A 21 -3.94 -8.77 -5.01
C ILE A 21 -5.31 -8.60 -4.34
N TYR A 22 -5.95 -7.44 -4.50
CA TYR A 22 -7.29 -7.20 -4.00
C TYR A 22 -8.28 -8.24 -4.55
N PHE A 23 -8.28 -8.44 -5.88
CA PHE A 23 -9.12 -9.47 -6.49
C PHE A 23 -8.75 -10.88 -6.01
N HIS A 24 -7.45 -11.17 -5.84
CA HIS A 24 -7.03 -12.46 -5.30
C HIS A 24 -7.54 -12.70 -3.88
N HIS A 25 -7.51 -11.69 -3.01
CA HIS A 25 -7.92 -11.81 -1.62
C HIS A 25 -9.46 -11.86 -1.49
N HIS A 26 -10.17 -10.89 -2.09
CA HIS A 26 -11.62 -10.75 -1.94
C HIS A 26 -12.47 -11.52 -2.96
N LYS A 27 -11.85 -12.02 -4.03
CA LYS A 27 -12.53 -12.63 -5.19
C LYS A 27 -13.51 -11.68 -5.89
N SER A 28 -13.34 -10.37 -5.69
CA SER A 28 -14.17 -9.30 -6.26
C SER A 28 -13.31 -8.22 -6.90
N LYS A 29 -13.85 -7.53 -7.91
CA LYS A 29 -13.15 -6.42 -8.57
C LYS A 29 -13.14 -5.19 -7.65
N LEU A 30 -12.01 -4.48 -7.61
CA LEU A 30 -11.90 -3.23 -6.88
C LEU A 30 -12.60 -2.08 -7.63
N MET A 31 -13.77 -1.65 -7.14
CA MET A 31 -14.52 -0.49 -7.65
C MET A 31 -14.32 0.78 -6.81
N ALA A 32 -13.59 0.68 -5.71
CA ALA A 32 -13.24 1.78 -4.81
C ALA A 32 -12.05 2.64 -5.30
N LYS A 33 -11.92 3.82 -4.68
CA LYS A 33 -10.78 4.73 -4.94
C LYS A 33 -9.53 4.18 -4.25
N LEU A 34 -8.45 4.07 -5.01
CA LEU A 34 -7.15 3.56 -4.55
C LEU A 34 -6.13 4.71 -4.53
N SER A 35 -5.46 4.91 -3.40
CA SER A 35 -4.29 5.81 -3.27
C SER A 35 -3.09 5.00 -2.81
N SER A 36 -1.88 5.38 -3.21
CA SER A 36 -0.67 4.62 -2.87
C SER A 36 0.49 5.50 -2.43
N ARG A 37 1.31 4.94 -1.54
CA ARG A 37 2.48 5.58 -0.92
C ARG A 37 3.55 4.53 -0.75
N ALA A 38 4.82 4.88 -0.94
CA ALA A 38 5.92 3.93 -0.80
C ALA A 38 7.07 4.54 -0.02
N ASN A 39 7.61 3.82 0.96
CA ASN A 39 8.64 4.36 1.86
C ASN A 39 10.03 4.53 1.20
N PHE A 40 10.20 4.02 -0.01
CA PHE A 40 11.42 4.15 -0.80
C PHE A 40 11.37 5.29 -1.83
N THR A 41 10.26 6.04 -1.89
CA THR A 41 10.12 7.20 -2.79
C THR A 41 10.59 8.44 -2.05
N LEU A 42 11.91 8.61 -1.96
CA LEU A 42 12.51 9.81 -1.39
C LEU A 42 12.10 11.02 -2.21
N LEU A 43 11.44 11.99 -1.57
CA LEU A 43 11.20 13.29 -2.17
C LEU A 43 12.44 14.14 -1.91
N GLU A 44 13.23 14.32 -2.97
CA GLU A 44 14.43 15.17 -2.92
C GLU A 44 14.07 16.56 -2.39
N ASN A 45 14.92 17.09 -1.51
CA ASN A 45 14.77 18.41 -0.90
C ASN A 45 13.53 18.63 0.00
N SER A 46 12.83 17.56 0.42
CA SER A 46 11.67 17.67 1.30
C SER A 46 11.74 16.73 2.51
N LEU A 47 12.69 17.02 3.42
CA LEU A 47 12.90 16.25 4.66
C LEU A 47 11.60 16.07 5.45
N LYS A 48 10.85 17.15 5.66
CA LYS A 48 9.59 17.14 6.41
C LYS A 48 8.54 16.21 5.80
N LEU A 49 8.48 16.14 4.46
CA LEU A 49 7.52 15.29 3.78
C LEU A 49 7.94 13.81 3.85
N ASN A 50 9.24 13.53 3.79
CA ASN A 50 9.77 12.18 4.01
C ASN A 50 9.51 11.71 5.46
N GLU A 51 9.65 12.59 6.46
CA GLU A 51 9.28 12.30 7.86
C GLU A 51 7.78 12.01 8.01
N LEU A 52 6.93 12.83 7.40
CA LEU A 52 5.47 12.61 7.41
C LEU A 52 5.10 11.28 6.75
N LEU A 53 5.73 10.95 5.62
CA LEU A 53 5.52 9.66 4.95
C LEU A 53 5.90 8.50 5.86
N ASN A 54 7.08 8.57 6.51
CA ASN A 54 7.50 7.54 7.45
C ASN A 54 6.51 7.39 8.63
N LEU A 55 6.02 8.49 9.18
CA LEU A 55 5.01 8.46 10.24
C LEU A 55 3.73 7.75 9.77
N VAL A 56 3.21 8.08 8.59
CA VAL A 56 2.03 7.42 8.02
C VAL A 56 2.25 5.91 7.84
N MET A 57 3.43 5.51 7.35
CA MET A 57 3.76 4.09 7.16
C MET A 57 3.83 3.35 8.51
N CYS A 58 4.42 3.96 9.54
CA CYS A 58 4.48 3.38 10.89
C CYS A 58 3.11 3.23 11.53
N GLU A 59 2.24 4.24 11.41
CA GLU A 59 0.89 4.17 11.98
C GLU A 59 0.02 3.12 11.25
N ALA A 60 0.15 3.01 9.93
CA ALA A 60 -0.54 1.96 9.18
C ALA A 60 -0.07 0.55 9.60
N GLU A 61 1.24 0.36 9.83
CA GLU A 61 1.78 -0.89 10.33
C GLU A 61 1.22 -1.24 11.72
N LYS A 62 1.21 -0.29 12.65
CA LYS A 62 0.64 -0.47 13.99
C LYS A 62 -0.84 -0.85 13.91
N MET A 63 -1.61 -0.14 13.09
CA MET A 63 -3.03 -0.45 12.91
C MET A 63 -3.22 -1.88 12.39
N LEU A 64 -2.44 -2.31 11.39
CA LEU A 64 -2.49 -3.67 10.85
C LEU A 64 -2.09 -4.72 11.91
N ASP A 65 -1.13 -4.41 12.77
CA ASP A 65 -0.74 -5.29 13.89
C ASP A 65 -1.83 -5.37 14.97
N GLU A 66 -2.43 -4.23 15.35
CA GLU A 66 -3.47 -4.13 16.37
C GLU A 66 -4.75 -4.88 15.99
N VAL A 67 -5.14 -4.82 14.71
CA VAL A 67 -6.29 -5.59 14.19
C VAL A 67 -5.94 -7.06 13.92
N GLY A 68 -4.67 -7.46 14.07
CA GLY A 68 -4.20 -8.82 13.84
C GLY A 68 -4.24 -9.25 12.37
N ALA A 69 -3.96 -8.34 11.43
CA ALA A 69 -3.99 -8.63 10.00
C ALA A 69 -2.99 -9.72 9.62
N GLU A 70 -3.47 -10.79 8.97
CA GLU A 70 -2.64 -11.90 8.56
C GLU A 70 -1.64 -11.50 7.46
N ARG A 71 -0.45 -12.13 7.50
CA ARG A 71 0.54 -12.02 6.43
C ARG A 71 0.25 -13.05 5.35
N HIS A 72 -0.07 -12.60 4.16
CA HIS A 72 -0.33 -13.44 2.99
C HIS A 72 0.85 -13.38 2.02
N GLY A 73 1.30 -14.53 1.55
CA GLY A 73 2.39 -14.63 0.58
C GLY A 73 3.03 -16.02 0.60
N ALA A 74 3.46 -16.52 -0.55
CA ALA A 74 4.08 -17.85 -0.63
C ALA A 74 5.48 -17.88 0.01
N ASN A 75 6.19 -16.75 -0.02
CA ASN A 75 7.49 -16.58 0.62
C ASN A 75 7.53 -15.21 1.32
N PRO A 76 7.17 -15.13 2.61
CA PRO A 76 7.14 -13.88 3.37
C PRO A 76 8.48 -13.17 3.49
N ASP A 77 9.61 -13.87 3.30
CA ASP A 77 10.93 -13.22 3.32
C ASP A 77 11.17 -12.37 2.07
N VAL A 78 10.50 -12.69 0.97
CA VAL A 78 10.59 -11.97 -0.31
C VAL A 78 9.44 -10.99 -0.45
N PHE A 79 8.21 -11.46 -0.23
CA PHE A 79 7.00 -10.67 -0.37
C PHE A 79 5.89 -11.22 0.51
N PHE A 80 5.26 -10.33 1.26
CA PHE A 80 3.94 -10.57 1.80
C PHE A 80 3.07 -9.32 1.66
N TYR A 81 1.76 -9.53 1.76
CA TYR A 81 0.81 -8.44 1.95
C TYR A 81 -0.04 -8.67 3.20
N ARG A 82 -0.52 -7.56 3.77
CA ARG A 82 -1.51 -7.53 4.85
C ARG A 82 -2.67 -6.66 4.41
N ILE A 83 -3.88 -7.02 4.81
CA ILE A 83 -5.06 -6.25 4.46
C ILE A 83 -6.03 -6.23 5.64
N ALA A 84 -6.58 -5.05 5.92
CA ALA A 84 -7.59 -4.87 6.96
C ALA A 84 -8.53 -3.75 6.60
N ARG A 85 -9.80 -3.91 6.96
CA ARG A 85 -10.86 -2.94 6.70
C ARG A 85 -11.48 -2.46 7.99
N GLU A 86 -11.59 -1.14 8.12
CA GLU A 86 -12.33 -0.47 9.18
C GLU A 86 -13.35 0.51 8.57
N GLY A 87 -14.62 0.14 8.63
CA GLY A 87 -15.70 0.92 8.03
C GLY A 87 -15.58 1.05 6.50
N SER A 88 -15.45 2.29 6.01
CA SER A 88 -15.31 2.59 4.58
C SER A 88 -13.86 2.61 4.09
N ILE A 89 -12.89 2.53 5.00
CA ILE A 89 -11.46 2.55 4.65
C ILE A 89 -10.89 1.15 4.80
N GLU A 90 -10.13 0.73 3.80
CA GLU A 90 -9.39 -0.52 3.82
C GLU A 90 -7.93 -0.25 3.48
N LEU A 91 -7.03 -0.76 4.32
CA LEU A 91 -5.60 -0.66 4.14
C LEU A 91 -5.09 -1.96 3.54
N LEU A 92 -4.27 -1.83 2.51
CA LEU A 92 -3.49 -2.93 1.94
C LEU A 92 -2.02 -2.51 2.00
N GLU A 93 -1.19 -3.31 2.67
CA GLU A 93 0.26 -3.09 2.73
C GLU A 93 0.96 -4.20 1.95
N PHE A 94 1.86 -3.81 1.05
CA PHE A 94 2.85 -4.71 0.47
C PHE A 94 4.18 -4.50 1.19
N THR A 95 4.82 -5.59 1.60
CA THR A 95 6.18 -5.58 2.14
C THR A 95 7.06 -6.48 1.29
N PHE A 96 8.13 -5.90 0.74
CA PHE A 96 9.16 -6.57 -0.04
C PHE A 96 10.46 -6.61 0.77
N TYR A 97 11.06 -7.79 0.89
CA TYR A 97 12.32 -8.00 1.61
C TYR A 97 12.37 -7.33 3.00
N GLY A 98 11.25 -7.41 3.73
CA GLY A 98 11.10 -6.91 5.11
C GLY A 98 11.10 -5.39 5.32
N THR A 99 11.52 -4.59 4.34
CA THR A 99 11.81 -3.15 4.56
C THR A 99 11.18 -2.23 3.52
N SER A 100 11.04 -2.69 2.28
CA SER A 100 10.45 -1.90 1.20
C SER A 100 8.95 -2.06 1.25
N LYS A 101 8.26 -0.99 1.65
CA LYS A 101 6.83 -1.02 1.93
C LYS A 101 6.08 -0.12 0.96
N VAL A 102 4.94 -0.61 0.49
CA VAL A 102 3.97 0.17 -0.27
C VAL A 102 2.64 0.05 0.44
N LEU A 103 2.11 1.19 0.89
CA LEU A 103 0.81 1.28 1.52
C LEU A 103 -0.21 1.74 0.49
N PHE A 104 -1.35 1.08 0.48
CA PHE A 104 -2.50 1.41 -0.32
C PHE A 104 -3.68 1.74 0.59
N ASP A 105 -4.27 2.91 0.38
CA ASP A 105 -5.52 3.32 1.01
C ASP A 105 -6.66 3.09 0.02
N ILE A 106 -7.65 2.29 0.42
CA ILE A 106 -8.83 1.96 -0.38
C ILE A 106 -10.06 2.60 0.28
N ASP A 107 -10.66 3.56 -0.43
CA ASP A 107 -11.85 4.27 0.04
C ASP A 107 -13.11 3.78 -0.69
N HIS A 108 -13.91 2.99 0.04
CA HIS A 108 -15.16 2.38 -0.40
C HIS A 108 -16.36 3.33 -0.32
N SER A 109 -16.20 4.56 0.20
CA SER A 109 -17.32 5.52 0.29
C SER A 109 -17.86 5.93 -1.09
N VAL A 110 -17.01 5.89 -2.11
CA VAL A 110 -17.34 6.24 -3.50
C VAL A 110 -18.31 5.24 -4.13
N GLU A 111 -18.37 4.00 -3.63
CA GLU A 111 -19.31 2.98 -4.14
C GLU A 111 -20.78 3.26 -3.77
N LYS A 112 -21.04 4.04 -2.71
CA LYS A 112 -22.42 4.31 -2.24
C LYS A 112 -23.19 5.32 -3.10
N GLN A 113 -22.59 5.87 -4.17
CA GLN A 113 -23.20 6.90 -5.02
C GLN A 113 -23.53 6.41 -6.45
N ALA A 114 -23.34 5.13 -6.76
CA ALA A 114 -23.62 4.55 -8.08
C ALA A 114 -24.83 3.60 -8.07
#